data_AF-A0A5C8SYC4-F1
#
_entry.id   AF-A0A5C8SYC4-F1
#
_cell.length_a   1.000
_cell.length_b   1.000
_cell.length_c   1.000
_cell.angle_alpha   90.00
_cell.angle_beta   90.00
_cell.angle_gamma   90.00
#
_symmetry.space_group_name_H-M   'P 1'
#
loop_
_entity.id
_entity.type
_entity.pdbx_description
1 polymer ?
#
loop_
_entity_poly.entity_id
_entity_poly.type
_entity_poly.pdbx_seq_one_letter_code
_entity_poly.pdbx_strand_id
1 'polypeptide(L)'
;ASAPAQEVARLRKAALDTMPGEPLAFRDAPLWFRLATQRIDGLKAVEDRLTADLTAEAGGVRAMAERALAIWSGAALAIFLLSGALAFALGTAVARPLTRMSRALTAIGRGDDSVEIPQGGPNEVRAIAAAAVEFRENVAERRRSRAVQERMSA
;
A
#
# COMPACT_ATOMS: atom_id res chain seq x y z
N ALA A 1 -3.24 -8.02 -49.86
CA ALA A 1 -4.67 -7.66 -50.04
C ALA A 1 -5.46 -8.92 -50.39
N SER A 2 -6.67 -9.11 -49.84
CA SER A 2 -7.49 -10.31 -50.13
C SER A 2 -7.90 -10.35 -51.61
N ALA A 3 -8.22 -11.55 -52.13
CA ALA A 3 -8.63 -11.72 -53.52
C ALA A 3 -9.86 -10.86 -53.89
N PRO A 4 -10.93 -10.76 -53.07
CA PRO A 4 -12.04 -9.85 -53.33
C PRO A 4 -11.61 -8.38 -53.36
N ALA A 5 -10.65 -7.98 -52.51
CA ALA A 5 -10.16 -6.61 -52.49
C ALA A 5 -9.40 -6.22 -53.76
N GLN A 6 -8.59 -7.15 -54.29
CA GLN A 6 -7.88 -6.97 -55.56
C GLN A 6 -8.86 -6.91 -56.72
N GLU A 7 -9.88 -7.76 -56.72
CA GLU A 7 -10.90 -7.81 -57.78
C GLU A 7 -11.76 -6.54 -57.79
N VAL A 8 -12.19 -6.03 -56.62
CA VAL A 8 -12.88 -4.73 -56.52
C VAL A 8 -12.01 -3.59 -57.05
N ALA A 9 -10.70 -3.60 -56.78
CA ALA A 9 -9.78 -2.58 -57.30
C ALA A 9 -9.64 -2.68 -58.83
N ARG A 10 -9.59 -3.90 -59.38
CA ARG A 10 -9.55 -4.15 -60.83
C ARG A 10 -10.81 -3.64 -61.52
N LEU A 11 -11.99 -4.02 -61.01
CA LEU A 11 -13.28 -3.60 -61.56
C LEU A 11 -13.47 -2.08 -61.47
N ARG A 12 -13.05 -1.47 -60.36
CA ARG A 12 -13.06 -0.01 -60.20
C ARG A 12 -12.18 0.66 -61.25
N LYS A 13 -10.95 0.17 -61.46
CA LYS A 13 -10.04 0.71 -62.48
C LYS A 13 -10.65 0.61 -63.87
N ALA A 14 -11.19 -0.56 -64.25
CA ALA A 14 -11.84 -0.74 -65.55
C ALA A 14 -13.03 0.21 -65.77
N ALA A 15 -13.81 0.48 -64.73
CA ALA A 15 -14.90 1.45 -64.80
C ALA A 15 -14.40 2.90 -64.97
N LEU A 16 -13.35 3.28 -64.24
CA LEU A 16 -12.75 4.62 -64.31
C LEU A 16 -12.03 4.88 -65.64
N ASP A 17 -11.47 3.84 -66.26
CA ASP A 17 -10.76 3.92 -67.54
C ASP A 17 -11.74 3.93 -68.75
N THR A 18 -13.06 3.79 -68.53
CA THR A 18 -14.07 3.81 -69.60
C THR A 18 -14.32 5.24 -70.11
N MET A 19 -14.26 5.46 -71.43
CA MET A 19 -14.52 6.78 -72.03
C MET A 19 -15.97 7.23 -71.86
N PRO A 20 -16.23 8.55 -71.68
CA PRO A 20 -17.60 9.07 -71.63
C PRO A 20 -18.38 8.75 -72.91
N GLY A 21 -19.59 8.19 -72.75
CA GLY A 21 -20.45 7.77 -73.86
C GLY A 21 -20.26 6.32 -74.31
N GLU A 22 -19.15 5.67 -73.93
CA GLU A 22 -18.96 4.23 -74.12
C GLU A 22 -19.65 3.44 -73.00
N PRO A 23 -20.16 2.22 -73.29
CA PRO A 23 -20.69 1.37 -72.26
C PRO A 23 -19.61 0.92 -71.26
N LEU A 24 -19.98 0.85 -69.98
CA LEU A 24 -19.12 0.29 -68.94
C LEU A 24 -18.63 -1.12 -69.31
N ALA A 25 -17.33 -1.36 -69.13
CA ALA A 25 -16.68 -2.65 -69.33
C ALA A 25 -17.24 -3.75 -68.40
N PHE A 26 -17.88 -3.38 -67.30
CA PHE A 26 -18.50 -4.28 -66.33
C PHE A 26 -19.94 -3.87 -66.02
N ARG A 27 -20.89 -4.82 -66.09
CA ARG A 27 -22.33 -4.58 -65.92
C ARG A 27 -23.01 -5.49 -64.88
N ASP A 28 -22.28 -6.38 -64.23
CA ASP A 28 -22.84 -7.30 -63.23
C ASP A 28 -22.87 -6.63 -61.84
N ALA A 29 -23.90 -5.81 -61.62
CA ALA A 29 -24.09 -5.13 -60.35
C ALA A 29 -24.14 -6.10 -59.13
N PRO A 30 -24.87 -7.24 -59.17
CA PRO A 30 -24.86 -8.21 -58.08
C PRO A 30 -23.46 -8.72 -57.70
N LEU A 31 -22.61 -9.02 -58.68
CA LEU A 31 -21.24 -9.46 -58.43
C LEU A 31 -20.40 -8.35 -57.80
N TRP A 32 -20.53 -7.10 -58.26
CA TRP A 32 -19.85 -5.95 -57.64
C TRP A 32 -20.20 -5.81 -56.17
N PHE A 33 -21.49 -5.81 -55.82
CA PHE A 33 -21.92 -5.68 -54.44
C PHE A 33 -21.36 -6.81 -53.57
N ARG A 34 -21.40 -8.06 -54.06
CA ARG A 34 -20.84 -9.21 -53.33
C ARG A 34 -19.35 -9.05 -53.04
N LEU A 35 -18.56 -8.70 -54.06
CA LEU A 35 -17.10 -8.53 -53.92
C LEU A 35 -16.76 -7.34 -53.02
N ALA A 36 -17.51 -6.24 -53.11
CA ALA A 36 -17.36 -5.08 -52.25
C ALA A 36 -17.65 -5.41 -50.79
N THR A 37 -18.73 -6.14 -50.50
CA THR A 37 -19.05 -6.63 -49.16
C THR A 37 -17.95 -7.55 -48.63
N GLN A 38 -17.49 -8.52 -49.40
CA GLN A 38 -16.39 -9.41 -48.98
C GLN A 38 -15.08 -8.65 -48.68
N ARG A 39 -14.79 -7.58 -49.45
CA ARG A 39 -13.66 -6.69 -49.15
C ARG A 39 -13.87 -5.97 -47.83
N ILE A 40 -15.07 -5.46 -47.57
CA ILE A 40 -15.43 -4.77 -46.31
C ILE A 40 -15.32 -5.74 -45.14
N ASP A 41 -15.86 -6.96 -45.25
CA ASP A 41 -15.77 -7.99 -44.22
C ASP A 41 -14.31 -8.35 -43.93
N GLY A 42 -13.47 -8.43 -44.97
CA GLY A 42 -12.03 -8.63 -44.81
C GLY A 42 -11.33 -7.50 -44.06
N LEU A 43 -11.71 -6.24 -44.32
CA LEU A 43 -11.19 -5.09 -43.56
C LEU A 43 -11.69 -5.10 -42.11
N LYS A 44 -12.95 -5.47 -41.91
CA LYS A 44 -13.54 -5.60 -40.57
C LYS A 44 -12.85 -6.69 -39.75
N ALA A 45 -12.53 -7.84 -40.35
CA ALA A 45 -11.77 -8.89 -39.66
C ALA A 45 -10.37 -8.42 -39.23
N VAL A 46 -9.73 -7.56 -40.03
CA VAL A 46 -8.45 -6.93 -39.64
C VAL A 46 -8.68 -5.97 -38.47
N GLU A 47 -9.67 -5.08 -38.54
CA GLU A 47 -10.03 -4.17 -37.45
C GLU A 47 -10.35 -4.91 -36.14
N ASP A 48 -11.17 -5.96 -36.21
CA ASP A 48 -11.56 -6.77 -35.06
C ASP A 48 -10.31 -7.41 -34.41
N ARG A 49 -9.36 -7.89 -35.22
CA ARG A 49 -8.10 -8.45 -34.72
C ARG A 49 -7.21 -7.40 -34.05
N LEU A 50 -7.01 -6.23 -34.69
CA LEU A 50 -6.22 -5.16 -34.08
C LEU A 50 -6.85 -4.68 -32.76
N THR A 51 -8.19 -4.61 -32.71
CA THR A 51 -8.92 -4.22 -31.50
C THR A 51 -8.76 -5.28 -30.39
N ALA A 52 -8.85 -6.56 -30.74
CA ALA A 52 -8.61 -7.65 -29.81
C ALA A 52 -7.17 -7.64 -29.26
N ASP A 53 -6.17 -7.46 -30.13
CA ASP A 53 -4.76 -7.39 -29.74
C ASP A 53 -4.51 -6.18 -28.82
N LEU A 54 -5.05 -5.00 -29.16
CA LEU A 54 -4.93 -3.78 -28.35
C LEU A 54 -5.56 -3.95 -26.96
N THR A 55 -6.76 -4.53 -26.90
CA THR A 55 -7.46 -4.75 -25.63
C THR A 55 -6.78 -5.79 -24.75
N ALA A 56 -6.20 -6.85 -25.35
CA ALA A 56 -5.41 -7.84 -24.64
C ALA A 56 -4.14 -7.22 -24.04
N GLU A 57 -3.39 -6.44 -24.82
CA GLU A 57 -2.17 -5.75 -24.36
C GLU A 57 -2.49 -4.73 -23.26
N ALA A 58 -3.52 -3.90 -23.46
CA ALA A 58 -3.98 -2.96 -22.44
C ALA A 58 -4.44 -3.68 -21.15
N GLY A 59 -5.10 -4.81 -21.29
CA GLY A 59 -5.49 -5.68 -20.18
C GLY A 59 -4.28 -6.25 -19.42
N GLY A 60 -3.23 -6.66 -20.14
CA GLY A 60 -1.98 -7.13 -19.55
C GLY A 60 -1.27 -6.05 -18.73
N VAL A 61 -1.11 -4.85 -19.30
CA VAL A 61 -0.52 -3.70 -18.60
C VAL A 61 -1.33 -3.33 -17.36
N ARG A 62 -2.66 -3.33 -17.47
CA ARG A 62 -3.56 -3.07 -16.34
C ARG A 62 -3.41 -4.11 -15.23
N ALA A 63 -3.40 -5.40 -15.57
CA ALA A 63 -3.26 -6.48 -14.59
C ALA A 63 -1.90 -6.41 -13.86
N MET A 64 -0.83 -6.05 -14.57
CA MET A 64 0.48 -5.82 -13.95
C MET A 64 0.44 -4.65 -12.96
N ALA A 65 -0.20 -3.53 -13.33
CA ALA A 65 -0.37 -2.39 -12.45
C ALA A 65 -1.23 -2.72 -11.22
N GLU A 66 -2.35 -3.41 -11.39
CA GLU A 66 -3.23 -3.84 -10.30
C GLU A 66 -2.50 -4.79 -9.34
N ARG A 67 -1.70 -5.73 -9.85
CA ARG A 67 -0.89 -6.62 -9.00
C ARG A 67 0.19 -5.85 -8.24
N ALA A 68 0.89 -4.92 -8.90
CA ALA A 68 1.89 -4.09 -8.24
C ALA A 68 1.26 -3.24 -7.13
N LEU A 69 0.12 -2.60 -7.41
CA LEU A 69 -0.64 -1.85 -6.42
C LEU A 69 -1.04 -2.74 -5.23
N ALA A 70 -1.59 -3.93 -5.47
CA ALA A 70 -1.97 -4.85 -4.41
C ALA A 70 -0.79 -5.25 -3.50
N ILE A 71 0.36 -5.56 -4.08
CA ILE A 71 1.58 -5.91 -3.33
C ILE A 71 2.06 -4.71 -2.51
N TRP A 72 2.18 -3.53 -3.12
CA TRP A 72 2.68 -2.34 -2.44
C TRP A 72 1.74 -1.84 -1.35
N SER A 73 0.42 -1.84 -1.60
CA SER A 73 -0.59 -1.51 -0.60
C SER A 73 -0.58 -2.51 0.55
N GLY A 74 -0.45 -3.81 0.26
CA GLY A 74 -0.32 -4.85 1.29
C GLY A 74 0.94 -4.66 2.14
N ALA A 75 2.09 -4.41 1.51
CA ALA A 75 3.35 -4.15 2.20
C ALA A 75 3.28 -2.87 3.06
N ALA A 76 2.71 -1.79 2.53
CA ALA A 76 2.51 -0.55 3.26
C ALA A 76 1.61 -0.75 4.49
N LEU A 77 0.50 -1.49 4.33
CA LEU A 77 -0.39 -1.82 5.43
C LEU A 77 0.31 -2.68 6.50
N ALA A 78 1.10 -3.68 6.09
CA ALA A 78 1.86 -4.51 7.01
C ALA A 78 2.88 -3.69 7.82
N ILE A 79 3.63 -2.80 7.16
CA ILE A 79 4.60 -1.90 7.82
C ILE A 79 3.88 -0.96 8.78
N PHE A 80 2.73 -0.40 8.39
CA PHE A 80 1.93 0.46 9.24
C PHE A 80 1.47 -0.27 10.51
N LEU A 81 0.92 -1.48 10.37
CA LEU A 81 0.49 -2.31 11.49
C LEU A 81 1.65 -2.70 12.40
N LEU A 82 2.79 -3.12 11.84
CA LEU A 82 3.99 -3.45 12.61
C LEU A 82 4.51 -2.24 13.39
N SER A 83 4.54 -1.07 12.75
CA SER A 83 4.96 0.17 13.39
C SER A 83 4.02 0.57 14.52
N GLY A 84 2.71 0.46 14.31
CA GLY A 84 1.70 0.70 15.33
C GLY A 84 1.79 -0.29 16.50
N ALA A 85 1.97 -1.58 16.20
CA ALA A 85 2.16 -2.62 17.21
C ALA A 85 3.43 -2.39 18.03
N LEU A 86 4.54 -2.02 17.38
CA LEU A 86 5.79 -1.70 18.06
C LEU A 86 5.64 -0.45 18.94
N ALA A 87 5.02 0.60 18.43
CA ALA A 87 4.76 1.82 19.20
C ALA A 87 3.88 1.52 20.43
N PHE A 88 2.86 0.68 20.28
CA PHE A 88 2.01 0.25 21.38
C PHE A 88 2.78 -0.60 22.41
N ALA A 89 3.61 -1.54 21.94
CA ALA A 89 4.46 -2.37 22.80
C ALA A 89 5.46 -1.52 23.58
N LEU A 90 6.15 -0.58 22.94
CA LEU A 90 7.09 0.34 23.60
C LEU A 90 6.36 1.27 24.57
N GLY A 91 5.19 1.79 24.19
CA GLY A 91 4.38 2.64 25.06
C GLY A 91 3.95 1.94 26.35
N THR A 92 3.57 0.65 26.24
CA THR A 92 3.09 -0.14 27.38
C THR A 92 4.22 -0.75 28.21
N ALA A 93 5.28 -1.25 27.57
CA ALA A 93 6.40 -1.92 28.25
C ALA A 93 7.46 -0.96 28.80
N VAL A 94 7.63 0.23 28.21
CA VAL A 94 8.72 1.15 28.57
C VAL A 94 8.19 2.50 29.03
N ALA A 95 7.47 3.24 28.17
CA ALA A 95 7.11 4.63 28.45
C ALA A 95 6.19 4.77 29.68
N ARG A 96 5.18 3.88 29.81
CA ARG A 96 4.28 3.87 30.96
C ARG A 96 5.01 3.53 32.27
N PRO A 97 5.79 2.43 32.39
CA PRO A 97 6.56 2.14 33.61
C PRO A 97 7.56 3.23 33.98
N LEU A 98 8.29 3.80 33.02
CA LEU A 98 9.22 4.90 33.29
C LEU A 98 8.50 6.13 33.85
N THR A 99 7.35 6.49 33.29
CA THR A 99 6.54 7.61 33.80
C THR A 99 6.04 7.33 35.23
N ARG A 100 5.59 6.11 35.51
CA ARG A 100 5.18 5.71 36.87
C ARG A 100 6.36 5.74 37.84
N MET A 101 7.53 5.27 37.42
CA MET A 101 8.76 5.26 38.24
C MET A 101 9.21 6.68 38.58
N SER A 102 9.20 7.59 37.58
CA SER A 102 9.51 9.01 37.78
C SER A 102 8.59 9.65 38.84
N ARG A 103 7.29 9.36 38.78
CA ARG A 103 6.33 9.83 39.80
C ARG A 103 6.63 9.25 41.19
N ALA A 104 6.93 7.96 41.29
CA ALA A 104 7.24 7.31 42.56
C ALA A 104 8.51 7.87 43.21
N LEU A 105 9.60 7.97 42.46
CA LEU A 105 10.86 8.56 42.95
C LEU A 105 10.68 10.02 43.39
N THR A 106 9.88 10.80 42.67
CA THR A 106 9.58 12.17 43.05
C THR A 106 8.79 12.23 44.37
N ALA A 107 7.84 11.32 44.60
CA ALA A 107 7.05 11.26 45.83
C ALA A 107 7.91 10.86 47.04
N ILE A 108 8.76 9.83 46.89
CA ILE A 108 9.73 9.41 47.91
C ILE A 108 10.66 10.58 48.27
N GLY A 109 11.16 11.32 47.28
CA GLY A 109 11.99 12.50 47.50
C GLY A 109 11.29 13.60 48.32
N ARG A 110 9.96 13.76 48.17
CA ARG A 110 9.15 14.66 48.99
C ARG A 110 8.79 14.10 50.36
N GLY A 111 9.03 12.81 50.59
CA GLY A 111 8.76 12.16 51.87
C GLY A 111 7.45 11.42 51.99
N ASP A 112 6.82 11.13 50.86
CA ASP A 112 5.68 10.26 50.81
C ASP A 112 6.16 8.81 50.60
N ASP A 113 6.22 8.06 51.71
CA ASP A 113 6.65 6.67 51.71
C ASP A 113 5.51 5.69 51.35
N SER A 114 4.28 6.19 51.15
CA SER A 114 3.10 5.37 50.85
C SER A 114 2.99 4.99 49.37
N VAL A 115 3.82 5.59 48.50
CA VAL A 115 3.75 5.35 47.06
C VAL A 115 4.29 3.97 46.67
N GLU A 116 3.46 3.25 45.92
CA GLU A 116 3.78 1.94 45.39
C GLU A 116 4.77 2.04 44.22
N ILE A 117 5.88 1.32 44.32
CA ILE A 117 6.91 1.27 43.28
C ILE A 117 6.50 0.21 42.25
N PRO A 118 6.42 0.54 40.95
CA PRO A 118 6.04 -0.42 39.92
C PRO A 118 7.08 -1.55 39.80
N GLN A 119 6.66 -2.81 39.95
CA GLN A 119 7.55 -3.99 39.88
C GLN A 119 7.50 -4.76 38.54
N GLY A 120 6.66 -4.31 37.59
CA GLY A 120 6.48 -4.96 36.29
C GLY A 120 7.29 -4.32 35.16
N GLY A 121 7.53 -5.09 34.10
CA GLY A 121 8.18 -4.61 32.87
C GLY A 121 9.44 -5.39 32.48
N PRO A 122 10.17 -4.93 31.44
CA PRO A 122 11.46 -5.49 31.00
C PRO A 122 12.51 -5.53 32.11
N ASN A 123 13.60 -6.28 31.90
CA ASN A 123 14.63 -6.52 32.92
C ASN A 123 15.23 -5.21 33.45
N GLU A 124 15.46 -4.25 32.56
CA GLU A 124 16.03 -2.94 32.87
C GLU A 124 15.08 -2.12 33.74
N VAL A 125 13.77 -2.17 33.45
CA VAL A 125 12.74 -1.48 34.25
C VAL A 125 12.67 -2.07 35.65
N ARG A 126 12.76 -3.39 35.78
CA ARG A 126 12.76 -4.07 37.09
C ARG A 126 14.03 -3.79 37.88
N ALA A 127 15.19 -3.67 37.23
CA ALA A 127 16.44 -3.28 37.88
C ALA A 127 16.33 -1.87 38.50
N ILE A 128 15.73 -0.93 37.77
CA ILE A 128 15.45 0.43 38.29
C ILE A 128 14.47 0.37 39.46
N ALA A 129 13.43 -0.46 39.37
CA ALA A 129 12.46 -0.64 40.46
C ALA A 129 13.12 -1.14 41.75
N ALA A 130 14.03 -2.12 41.65
CA ALA A 130 14.79 -2.63 42.79
C ALA A 130 15.66 -1.53 43.43
N ALA A 131 16.39 -0.75 42.63
CA ALA A 131 17.17 0.38 43.13
C ALA A 131 16.29 1.47 43.78
N ALA A 132 15.08 1.70 43.27
CA ALA A 132 14.14 2.65 43.86
C ALA A 132 13.63 2.19 45.24
N VAL A 133 13.46 0.87 45.45
CA VAL A 133 13.11 0.30 46.76
C VAL A 133 14.22 0.57 47.77
N GLU A 134 15.47 0.28 47.41
CA GLU A 134 16.64 0.53 48.26
C GLU A 134 16.81 2.03 48.57
N PHE A 135 16.55 2.90 47.59
CA PHE A 135 16.58 4.34 47.80
C PHE A 135 15.55 4.82 48.83
N ARG A 136 14.30 4.31 48.76
CA ARG A 136 13.25 4.63 49.73
C ARG A 136 13.66 4.23 51.15
N GLU A 137 14.22 3.02 51.31
CA GLU A 137 14.70 2.54 52.62
C GLU A 137 15.78 3.45 53.19
N ASN A 138 16.76 3.83 52.37
CA ASN A 138 17.83 4.77 52.74
C ASN A 138 17.30 6.16 53.14
N VAL A 139 16.32 6.70 52.40
CA VAL A 139 15.70 8.00 52.73
C VAL A 139 14.95 7.91 54.06
N ALA A 140 14.18 6.84 54.27
CA ALA A 140 13.43 6.61 55.51
C ALA A 140 14.36 6.42 56.71
N GLU A 141 15.47 5.72 56.54
CA GLU A 141 16.49 5.55 57.59
C GLU A 141 17.16 6.87 57.95
N ARG A 142 17.61 7.65 56.97
CA ARG A 142 18.21 8.98 57.22
C ARG A 142 17.27 9.91 57.97
N ARG A 143 15.97 9.88 57.68
CA ARG A 143 14.95 10.64 58.41
C ARG A 143 14.82 10.17 59.86
N ARG A 144 14.77 8.85 60.09
CA ARG A 144 14.74 8.27 61.44
C ARG A 144 15.96 8.68 62.25
N SER A 145 17.17 8.60 61.67
CA SER A 145 18.40 8.99 62.34
C SER A 145 18.43 10.48 62.72
N ARG A 146 17.97 11.37 61.83
CA ARG A 146 17.84 12.80 62.13
C ARG A 146 16.85 13.08 63.25
N ALA A 147 15.68 12.45 63.24
CA ALA A 147 14.67 12.61 64.28
C ALA A 147 15.17 12.13 65.66
N VAL A 148 16.01 11.09 65.70
CA VAL A 148 16.66 10.61 66.93
C VAL A 148 17.71 11.62 67.41
N GLN A 149 18.53 12.16 66.52
CA GLN A 149 19.53 13.18 66.86
C GLN A 149 18.89 14.46 67.41
N GLU A 150 17.82 14.96 66.78
CA GLU A 150 17.09 16.14 67.26
C GLU A 150 16.51 15.93 68.67
N ARG A 151 16.05 14.71 68.98
CA ARG A 151 15.54 14.35 70.31
C ARG A 151 16.63 14.19 71.38
N MET A 152 17.88 13.92 71.00
CA MET A 152 19.00 13.84 71.96
C MET A 152 19.70 15.20 72.17
N SER A 153 19.55 16.14 71.24
CA SER A 153 20.10 17.49 71.33
C SER A 153 19.16 18.52 71.99
N ALA A 154 17.94 18.12 72.31
CA ALA A 154 16.93 18.92 73.02
C ALA A 154 16.83 18.47 74.49
#